data_AF-A0A2U1CRV7-F1
#
_entry.id   AF-A0A2U1CRV7-F1
#
_cell.length_a   1.000
_cell.length_b   1.000
_cell.length_c   1.000
_cell.angle_alpha   90.00
_cell.angle_beta   90.00
_cell.angle_gamma   90.00
#
_symmetry.space_group_name_H-M   'P 1'
#
loop_
_entity.id
_entity.type
_entity.pdbx_description
1 polymer ?
#
loop_
_entity_poly.entity_id
_entity_poly.type
_entity_poly.pdbx_seq_one_letter_code
_entity_poly.pdbx_strand_id
1 'polypeptide(L)'
;MNPTEETIAVAAIVHEGKGSADGPLLEFVQRLQSRGRVVRGLVPGPQSDPHDCATRTVQDLEDGTVYPIGQSLGKESKACCLDPGALLKAGVVLRRAIETGADLIIVNRFGILEADGEGFSAEMLELMTRGYPVLTVVSPPYLDAWREFTGGLAIELPPDVDEILRWFDKHSAVAAGRR
;
A
#
# COMPACT_ATOMS: atom_id res chain seq x y z
N MET A 1 21.19 -8.58 -27.23
CA MET A 1 20.32 -9.30 -26.30
C MET A 1 20.04 -8.33 -25.17
N ASN A 2 19.01 -7.49 -25.33
CA ASN A 2 18.61 -6.59 -24.25
C ASN A 2 17.51 -7.32 -23.48
N PRO A 3 17.74 -7.75 -22.23
CA PRO A 3 16.61 -7.99 -21.37
C PRO A 3 15.93 -6.63 -21.24
N THR A 4 14.73 -6.48 -21.80
CA THR A 4 13.81 -5.46 -21.29
C THR A 4 13.72 -5.72 -19.81
N GLU A 5 14.33 -4.85 -19.01
CA GLU A 5 14.19 -4.85 -17.56
C GLU A 5 12.69 -4.76 -17.29
N GLU A 6 12.04 -5.91 -17.09
CA GLU A 6 10.67 -6.02 -16.62
C GLU A 6 10.68 -5.47 -15.19
N THR A 7 10.72 -4.14 -15.11
CA THR A 7 10.75 -3.41 -13.87
C THR A 7 9.38 -3.61 -13.26
N ILE A 8 9.34 -4.36 -12.17
CA ILE A 8 8.11 -4.61 -11.42
C ILE A 8 7.50 -3.24 -11.07
N ALA A 9 6.23 -3.06 -11.37
CA ALA A 9 5.51 -1.81 -11.14
C ALA A 9 5.14 -1.66 -9.64
N VAL A 10 6.12 -1.83 -8.75
CA VAL A 10 5.95 -1.73 -7.31
C VAL A 10 6.73 -0.53 -6.80
N ALA A 11 6.08 0.29 -5.99
CA ALA A 11 6.73 1.38 -5.29
C ALA A 11 6.28 1.52 -3.84
N ALA A 12 7.15 2.13 -3.04
CA ALA A 12 6.87 2.54 -1.68
C ALA A 12 7.15 4.02 -1.51
N ILE A 13 6.20 4.75 -0.91
CA ILE A 13 6.44 6.09 -0.40
C ILE A 13 7.22 5.96 0.90
N VAL A 14 8.46 6.43 0.91
CA VAL A 14 9.34 6.43 2.08
C VAL A 14 9.28 7.81 2.72
N HIS A 15 9.01 7.86 4.03
CA HIS A 15 8.72 9.12 4.70
C HIS A 15 9.47 9.24 6.03
N GLU A 16 10.09 10.39 6.28
CA GLU A 16 10.83 10.64 7.52
C GLU A 16 9.86 11.09 8.64
N GLY A 17 9.20 10.14 9.32
CA GLY A 17 8.40 10.39 10.55
C GLY A 17 6.89 10.14 10.43
N LYS A 18 6.18 9.91 11.54
CA LYS A 18 4.76 9.45 11.53
C LYS A 18 3.81 10.44 10.82
N GLY A 19 3.27 10.07 9.66
CA GLY A 19 2.14 10.76 9.01
C GLY A 19 2.45 11.63 7.79
N SER A 20 3.70 11.75 7.32
CA SER A 20 4.03 12.63 6.18
C SER A 20 3.70 12.07 4.80
N ALA A 21 3.38 10.78 4.67
CA ALA A 21 3.03 10.16 3.39
C ALA A 21 1.52 10.15 3.07
N ASP A 22 0.65 10.26 4.09
CA ASP A 22 -0.78 10.01 3.94
C ASP A 22 -1.45 11.10 3.08
N GLY A 23 -1.09 12.37 3.29
CA GLY A 23 -1.57 13.50 2.49
C GLY A 23 -1.22 13.34 1.00
N PRO A 24 0.08 13.22 0.65
CA PRO A 24 0.51 12.98 -0.73
C PRO A 24 -0.12 11.74 -1.37
N LEU A 25 -0.25 10.64 -0.62
CA LEU A 25 -0.91 9.42 -1.11
C LEU A 25 -2.38 9.69 -1.47
N LEU A 26 -3.14 10.32 -0.56
CA LEU A 26 -4.55 10.61 -0.78
C LEU A 26 -4.76 11.59 -1.93
N GLU A 27 -3.93 12.63 -2.03
CA GLU A 27 -3.97 13.58 -3.16
C GLU A 27 -3.67 12.88 -4.48
N PHE A 28 -2.65 12.02 -4.53
CA PHE A 28 -2.33 11.23 -5.70
C PHE A 28 -3.50 10.33 -6.14
N VAL A 29 -4.13 9.62 -5.20
CA VAL A 29 -5.32 8.79 -5.49
C VAL A 29 -6.44 9.62 -6.08
N GLN A 30 -6.75 10.79 -5.52
CA GLN A 30 -7.78 11.69 -6.04
C GLN A 30 -7.44 12.18 -7.46
N ARG A 31 -6.18 12.54 -7.72
CA ARG A 31 -5.73 12.94 -9.05
C ARG A 31 -5.86 11.78 -10.07
N LEU A 32 -5.59 10.54 -9.70
CA LEU A 32 -5.80 9.40 -10.60
C LEU A 32 -7.27 9.11 -10.87
N GLN A 33 -8.11 9.13 -9.84
CA GLN A 33 -9.56 8.91 -9.98
C GLN A 33 -10.21 9.99 -10.87
N SER A 34 -9.81 11.26 -10.72
CA SER A 34 -10.28 12.35 -11.59
C SER A 34 -9.83 12.22 -13.06
N ARG A 35 -8.74 11.48 -13.32
CA ARG A 35 -8.29 11.08 -14.67
C ARG A 35 -9.02 9.85 -15.21
N GLY A 36 -10.02 9.32 -14.50
CA GLY A 36 -10.79 8.15 -14.89
C GLY A 36 -10.04 6.82 -14.72
N ARG A 37 -8.94 6.79 -13.96
CA ARG A 37 -8.21 5.55 -13.65
C ARG A 37 -8.92 4.77 -12.56
N VAL A 38 -8.92 3.44 -12.69
CA VAL A 38 -9.47 2.53 -11.69
C VAL A 38 -8.41 2.28 -10.61
N VAL A 39 -8.50 2.99 -9.50
CA VAL A 39 -7.65 2.78 -8.32
C VAL A 39 -8.43 2.01 -7.28
N ARG A 40 -7.87 0.90 -6.77
CA ARG A 40 -8.49 0.06 -5.73
C ARG A 40 -7.52 -0.18 -4.58
N GLY A 41 -8.03 -0.71 -3.48
CA GLY A 41 -7.23 -1.09 -2.33
C GLY A 41 -7.53 -0.23 -1.11
N LEU A 42 -6.54 -0.15 -0.21
CA LEU A 42 -6.72 0.37 1.14
C LEU A 42 -5.86 1.61 1.37
N VAL A 43 -6.49 2.70 1.80
CA VAL A 43 -5.83 3.93 2.26
C VAL A 43 -6.01 4.13 3.77
N PRO A 44 -5.24 5.02 4.43
CA PRO A 44 -5.50 5.40 5.81
C PRO A 44 -6.95 5.91 5.95
N GLY A 45 -7.68 5.38 6.93
CA GLY A 45 -9.06 5.84 7.19
C GLY A 45 -9.10 7.17 7.94
N PRO A 46 -10.19 7.95 7.80
CA PRO A 46 -10.28 9.35 8.24
C PRO A 46 -10.24 9.57 9.76
N GLN A 47 -10.45 8.51 10.55
CA GLN A 47 -10.45 8.55 12.03
C GLN A 47 -9.15 8.06 12.65
N SER A 48 -8.12 7.79 11.84
CA SER A 48 -6.85 7.30 12.35
C SER A 48 -6.05 8.43 13.01
N ASP A 49 -5.79 8.32 14.31
CA ASP A 49 -4.80 9.17 14.97
C ASP A 49 -3.40 8.57 14.70
N PRO A 50 -2.46 9.32 14.09
CA PRO A 50 -1.10 8.83 13.83
C PRO A 50 -0.30 8.54 15.11
N HIS A 51 -0.70 9.09 16.26
CA HIS A 51 -0.09 8.88 17.57
C HIS A 51 -0.70 7.71 18.34
N ASP A 52 -1.95 7.33 18.04
CA ASP A 52 -2.63 6.22 18.70
C ASP A 52 -2.89 5.05 17.74
N CYS A 53 -2.07 4.02 17.89
CA CYS A 53 -2.18 2.82 17.08
C CYS A 53 -3.52 2.08 17.25
N ALA A 54 -4.17 2.19 18.40
CA ALA A 54 -5.46 1.54 18.64
C ALA A 54 -6.59 2.18 17.82
N THR A 55 -6.42 3.44 17.38
CA THR A 55 -7.40 4.14 16.53
C THR A 55 -7.18 3.90 15.04
N ARG A 56 -6.18 3.11 14.65
CA ARG A 56 -5.84 2.92 13.24
C ARG A 56 -7.00 2.28 12.48
N THR A 57 -7.36 2.92 11.38
CA THR A 57 -8.36 2.45 10.45
C THR A 57 -7.80 2.44 9.02
N VAL A 58 -8.35 1.57 8.19
CA VAL A 58 -8.14 1.61 6.74
C VAL A 58 -9.48 1.77 6.04
N GLN A 59 -9.48 2.43 4.90
CA GLN A 59 -10.66 2.65 4.10
C GLN A 59 -10.50 2.00 2.72
N ASP A 60 -11.53 1.27 2.30
CA ASP A 60 -11.66 0.78 0.93
C ASP A 60 -11.92 1.96 -0.02
N LEU A 61 -11.10 2.07 -1.06
CA LEU A 61 -11.24 3.07 -2.11
C LEU A 61 -12.45 2.86 -3.03
N GLU A 62 -13.01 1.65 -3.08
CA GLU A 62 -14.12 1.32 -3.97
C GLU A 62 -15.48 1.78 -3.43
N ASP A 63 -15.81 1.39 -2.20
CA ASP A 63 -17.11 1.67 -1.58
C ASP A 63 -17.03 2.58 -0.35
N GLY A 64 -15.82 2.94 0.08
CA GLY A 64 -15.59 3.81 1.23
C GLY A 64 -15.70 3.10 2.59
N THR A 65 -15.86 1.77 2.63
CA THR A 65 -15.95 1.01 3.88
C THR A 65 -14.71 1.19 4.73
N VAL A 66 -14.90 1.50 6.02
CA VAL A 66 -13.82 1.71 6.99
C VAL A 66 -13.67 0.48 7.88
N TYR A 67 -12.46 -0.04 7.98
CA TYR A 67 -12.09 -1.17 8.82
C TYR A 67 -11.20 -0.68 9.98
N PRO A 68 -11.64 -0.82 11.23
CA PRO A 68 -10.76 -0.60 12.38
C PRO A 68 -9.76 -1.75 12.46
N ILE A 69 -8.48 -1.45 12.22
CA ILE A 69 -7.39 -2.42 12.25
C ILE A 69 -6.52 -2.28 13.50
N GLY A 70 -6.72 -1.22 14.29
CA GLY A 70 -6.10 -1.05 15.60
C GLY A 70 -6.84 -1.80 16.71
N GLN A 71 -6.10 -2.28 17.70
CA GLN A 71 -6.63 -2.82 18.95
C GLN A 71 -5.90 -2.24 20.16
N SER A 72 -6.65 -2.06 21.25
CA SER A 72 -6.11 -1.64 22.55
C SER A 72 -5.60 -2.86 23.32
N LEU A 73 -4.28 -3.08 23.33
CA LEU A 73 -3.65 -4.19 24.05
C LEU A 73 -3.30 -3.88 25.51
N GLY A 74 -3.69 -2.71 26.02
CA GLY A 74 -3.36 -2.25 27.38
C GLY A 74 -1.96 -1.61 27.46
N LYS A 75 -1.73 -0.82 28.52
CA LYS A 75 -0.54 0.05 28.67
C LYS A 75 0.81 -0.67 28.81
N GLU A 76 0.80 -1.99 28.98
CA GLU A 76 2.00 -2.80 29.28
C GLU A 76 2.33 -3.82 28.17
N SER A 77 1.53 -3.88 27.10
CA SER A 77 1.77 -4.85 26.03
C SER A 77 2.87 -4.37 25.08
N LYS A 78 3.83 -5.25 24.80
CA LYS A 78 4.85 -5.06 23.74
C LYS A 78 4.39 -5.60 22.39
N ALA A 79 3.21 -6.25 22.33
CA ALA A 79 2.70 -6.86 21.12
C ALA A 79 2.16 -5.80 20.14
N CYS A 80 2.13 -6.15 18.86
CA CYS A 80 1.68 -5.25 17.80
C CYS A 80 0.21 -4.86 18.04
N CYS A 81 -0.04 -3.56 18.14
CA CYS A 81 -1.35 -2.93 18.38
C CYS A 81 -2.33 -3.05 17.21
N LEU A 82 -2.05 -3.88 16.21
CA LEU A 82 -2.93 -4.16 15.09
C LEU A 82 -3.68 -5.47 15.32
N ASP A 83 -4.95 -5.52 14.94
CA ASP A 83 -5.83 -6.70 15.04
C ASP A 83 -5.66 -7.58 13.79
N PRO A 84 -5.06 -8.78 13.92
CA PRO A 84 -4.87 -9.68 12.78
C PRO A 84 -6.19 -10.12 12.12
N GLY A 85 -7.25 -10.29 12.91
CA GLY A 85 -8.58 -10.63 12.41
C GLY A 85 -9.20 -9.49 11.61
N ALA A 86 -8.97 -8.24 12.02
CA ALA A 86 -9.40 -7.07 11.26
C ALA A 86 -8.58 -6.88 9.97
N LEU A 87 -7.27 -7.14 10.02
CA LEU A 87 -6.41 -7.13 8.83
C LEU A 87 -6.85 -8.18 7.80
N LEU A 88 -7.19 -9.41 8.23
CA LEU A 88 -7.71 -10.44 7.34
C LEU A 88 -9.03 -10.03 6.65
N LYS A 89 -9.91 -9.32 7.37
CA LYS A 89 -11.15 -8.77 6.82
C LYS A 89 -10.86 -7.67 5.80
N ALA A 90 -9.95 -6.75 6.12
CA ALA A 90 -9.53 -5.70 5.19
C ALA A 90 -8.82 -6.29 3.96
N GLY A 91 -8.08 -7.38 4.10
CA GLY A 91 -7.41 -8.08 2.99
C GLY A 91 -8.36 -8.61 1.91
N VAL A 92 -9.66 -8.78 2.23
CA VAL A 92 -10.69 -9.10 1.22
C VAL A 92 -10.74 -8.04 0.12
N VAL A 93 -10.49 -6.76 0.46
CA VAL A 93 -10.47 -5.65 -0.49
C VAL A 93 -9.37 -5.86 -1.54
N LEU A 94 -8.17 -6.28 -1.11
CA LEU A 94 -7.05 -6.53 -2.02
C LEU A 94 -7.31 -7.76 -2.91
N ARG A 95 -7.87 -8.83 -2.35
CA ARG A 95 -8.26 -10.03 -3.12
C ARG A 95 -9.35 -9.72 -4.15
N ARG A 96 -10.34 -8.92 -3.79
CA ARG A 96 -11.38 -8.44 -4.73
C ARG A 96 -10.78 -7.54 -5.83
N ALA A 97 -9.81 -6.68 -5.49
CA ALA A 97 -9.13 -5.84 -6.47
C ALA A 97 -8.38 -6.69 -7.52
N ILE A 98 -7.81 -7.81 -7.10
CA ILE A 98 -7.17 -8.80 -8.00
C ILE A 98 -8.19 -9.41 -8.97
N GLU A 99 -9.38 -9.77 -8.50
CA GLU A 99 -10.44 -10.40 -9.32
C GLU A 99 -11.12 -9.43 -10.28
N THR A 100 -11.38 -8.20 -9.82
CA THR A 100 -12.12 -7.18 -10.57
C THR A 100 -11.23 -6.32 -11.46
N GLY A 101 -9.92 -6.36 -11.25
CA GLY A 101 -8.93 -5.57 -11.96
C GLY A 101 -8.88 -4.11 -11.52
N ALA A 102 -7.67 -3.56 -11.54
CA ALA A 102 -7.40 -2.15 -11.30
C ALA A 102 -6.22 -1.69 -12.16
N ASP A 103 -6.16 -0.39 -12.42
CA ASP A 103 -4.98 0.24 -13.03
C ASP A 103 -3.88 0.46 -11.98
N LEU A 104 -4.25 0.58 -10.70
CA LEU A 104 -3.36 0.69 -9.56
C LEU A 104 -4.00 0.08 -8.31
N ILE A 105 -3.21 -0.63 -7.51
CA ILE A 105 -3.63 -1.16 -6.22
C ILE A 105 -2.81 -0.51 -5.09
N ILE A 106 -3.51 0.13 -4.15
CA ILE A 106 -2.91 0.73 -2.96
C ILE A 106 -2.98 -0.28 -1.82
N VAL A 107 -1.85 -0.51 -1.15
CA VAL A 107 -1.82 -1.25 0.11
C VAL A 107 -1.33 -0.30 1.19
N ASN A 108 -2.18 -0.05 2.20
CA ASN A 108 -2.01 1.05 3.16
C ASN A 108 -0.58 1.25 3.67
N ARG A 109 0.03 0.22 4.27
CA ARG A 109 1.37 0.35 4.84
C ARG A 109 2.06 -0.99 4.96
N PHE A 110 3.38 -0.99 4.75
CA PHE A 110 4.27 -2.07 5.10
C PHE A 110 4.96 -1.74 6.44
N GLY A 111 4.77 -2.60 7.44
CA GLY A 111 5.36 -2.45 8.76
C GLY A 111 5.90 -3.77 9.31
N ILE A 112 5.95 -3.87 10.64
CA ILE A 112 6.48 -5.06 11.32
C ILE A 112 5.72 -6.33 10.94
N LEU A 113 4.38 -6.27 10.83
CA LEU A 113 3.59 -7.45 10.50
C LEU A 113 3.93 -7.95 9.10
N GLU A 114 3.97 -7.06 8.11
CA GLU A 114 4.30 -7.45 6.74
C GLU A 114 5.76 -7.94 6.61
N ALA A 115 6.68 -7.35 7.37
CA ALA A 115 8.07 -7.80 7.46
C ALA A 115 8.19 -9.22 8.03
N ASP A 116 7.33 -9.58 8.99
CA ASP A 116 7.27 -10.92 9.59
C ASP A 116 6.43 -11.91 8.75
N GLY A 117 5.92 -11.50 7.59
CA GLY A 117 5.09 -12.34 6.73
C GLY A 117 3.62 -12.43 7.17
N GLU A 118 3.17 -11.54 8.05
CA GLU A 118 1.78 -11.37 8.45
C GLU A 118 1.14 -10.14 7.76
N GLY A 119 -0.03 -9.71 8.23
CA GLY A 119 -0.72 -8.52 7.71
C GLY A 119 -1.15 -8.69 6.26
N PHE A 120 -0.72 -7.78 5.39
CA PHE A 120 -1.04 -7.81 3.96
C PHE A 120 0.07 -8.42 3.08
N SER A 121 1.07 -9.08 3.67
CA SER A 121 2.23 -9.61 2.96
C SER A 121 1.84 -10.59 1.83
N ALA A 122 0.91 -11.51 2.10
CA ALA A 122 0.46 -12.51 1.15
C ALA A 122 -0.26 -11.87 -0.05
N GLU A 123 -1.18 -10.93 0.23
CA GLU A 123 -1.88 -10.17 -0.81
C GLU A 123 -0.91 -9.32 -1.63
N MET A 124 0.05 -8.66 -1.00
CA MET A 124 1.10 -7.90 -1.69
C MET A 124 1.89 -8.79 -2.66
N LEU A 125 2.39 -9.95 -2.22
CA LEU A 125 3.14 -10.87 -3.08
C LEU A 125 2.30 -11.39 -4.26
N GLU A 126 1.01 -11.67 -4.02
CA GLU A 126 0.10 -12.10 -5.08
C GLU A 126 -0.11 -11.00 -6.13
N LEU A 127 -0.33 -9.75 -5.69
CA LEU A 127 -0.45 -8.59 -6.56
C LEU A 127 0.80 -8.42 -7.44
N MET A 128 1.98 -8.52 -6.84
CA MET A 128 3.26 -8.41 -7.52
C MET A 128 3.45 -9.54 -8.55
N THR A 129 3.13 -10.78 -8.17
CA THR A 129 3.23 -11.96 -9.05
C THR A 129 2.30 -11.85 -10.26
N ARG A 130 1.12 -11.25 -10.07
CA ARG A 130 0.15 -10.98 -11.15
C ARG A 130 0.51 -9.74 -11.99
N GLY A 131 1.57 -9.02 -11.62
CA GLY A 131 2.07 -7.86 -12.36
C GLY A 131 1.19 -6.62 -12.22
N TYR A 132 0.38 -6.52 -11.17
CA TYR A 132 -0.36 -5.30 -10.88
C TYR A 132 0.58 -4.19 -10.43
N PRO A 133 0.34 -2.93 -10.84
CA PRO A 133 0.99 -1.80 -10.20
C PRO A 133 0.56 -1.71 -8.73
N VAL A 134 1.53 -1.71 -7.81
CA VAL A 134 1.29 -1.65 -6.37
C VAL A 134 2.01 -0.45 -5.79
N LEU A 135 1.28 0.35 -5.00
CA LEU A 135 1.85 1.43 -4.20
C LEU A 135 1.56 1.20 -2.73
N THR A 136 2.58 1.32 -1.88
CA THR A 136 2.44 1.28 -0.43
C THR A 136 3.20 2.41 0.24
N VAL A 137 3.11 2.49 1.57
CA VAL A 137 3.90 3.40 2.41
C VAL A 137 4.81 2.57 3.30
N VAL A 138 6.08 2.93 3.37
CA VAL A 138 7.07 2.27 4.22
C VAL A 138 7.65 3.31 5.19
N SER A 139 7.69 2.97 6.48
CA SER A 139 8.41 3.79 7.46
C SER A 139 9.89 3.38 7.52
N PRO A 140 10.83 4.31 7.78
CA PRO A 140 12.27 4.06 7.72
C PRO A 140 12.76 2.81 8.49
N PRO A 141 12.23 2.46 9.67
CA PRO A 141 12.65 1.25 10.39
C PRO A 141 12.41 -0.06 9.65
N TYR A 142 11.51 -0.08 8.65
CA TYR A 142 11.14 -1.27 7.89
C TYR A 142 11.64 -1.21 6.43
N LEU A 143 12.50 -0.26 6.10
CA LEU A 143 12.97 -0.06 4.73
C LEU A 143 13.84 -1.22 4.25
N ASP A 144 14.73 -1.74 5.10
CA ASP A 144 15.55 -2.89 4.74
C ASP A 144 14.70 -4.15 4.57
N ALA A 145 13.73 -4.38 5.48
CA ALA A 145 12.76 -5.47 5.34
C ALA A 145 11.91 -5.34 4.04
N TRP A 146 11.53 -4.12 3.67
CA TRP A 146 10.84 -3.86 2.39
C TRP A 146 11.71 -4.20 1.18
N ARG A 147 12.99 -3.83 1.20
CA ARG A 147 13.94 -4.18 0.14
C ARG A 147 14.12 -5.69 0.04
N GLU A 148 14.24 -6.39 1.16
CA GLU A 148 14.33 -7.85 1.19
C GLU A 148 13.04 -8.49 0.65
N PHE A 149 11.88 -8.03 1.11
CA PHE A 149 10.56 -8.50 0.68
C PHE A 149 10.33 -8.37 -0.83
N THR A 150 10.82 -7.28 -1.43
CA THR A 150 10.67 -7.01 -2.88
C THR A 150 11.86 -7.47 -3.71
N GLY A 151 12.87 -8.10 -3.10
CA GLY A 151 14.12 -8.48 -3.78
C GLY A 151 14.92 -7.29 -4.32
N GLY A 152 14.72 -6.09 -3.75
CA GLY A 152 15.36 -4.83 -4.17
C GLY A 152 14.83 -4.26 -5.49
N LEU A 153 13.69 -4.77 -5.99
CA LEU A 153 13.13 -4.36 -7.28
C LEU A 153 12.10 -3.22 -7.16
N ALA A 154 11.60 -2.95 -5.95
CA ALA A 154 10.64 -1.87 -5.74
C ALA A 154 11.30 -0.50 -5.74
N ILE A 155 10.57 0.49 -6.28
CA ILE A 155 11.02 1.88 -6.34
C ILE A 155 10.68 2.58 -5.03
N GLU A 156 11.67 3.22 -4.43
CA GLU A 156 11.48 4.09 -3.26
C GLU A 156 11.20 5.52 -3.73
N LEU A 157 10.04 6.06 -3.33
CA LEU A 157 9.58 7.39 -3.74
C LEU A 157 9.54 8.33 -2.53
N PRO A 158 9.89 9.62 -2.72
CA PRO A 158 9.60 10.62 -1.70
C PRO A 158 8.08 10.81 -1.53
N PRO A 159 7.62 11.39 -0.42
CA PRO A 159 6.22 11.76 -0.20
C PRO A 159 5.86 13.01 -1.02
N ASP A 160 6.02 12.92 -2.34
CA ASP A 160 5.79 13.99 -3.31
C ASP A 160 4.83 13.48 -4.40
N VAL A 161 3.70 14.17 -4.54
CA VAL A 161 2.61 13.77 -5.43
C VAL A 161 3.06 13.71 -6.89
N ASP A 162 3.91 14.63 -7.32
CA ASP A 162 4.33 14.72 -8.72
C ASP A 162 5.35 13.61 -9.05
N GLU A 163 6.22 13.24 -8.11
CA GLU A 163 7.10 12.07 -8.26
C GLU A 163 6.31 10.76 -8.31
N ILE A 164 5.29 10.61 -7.46
CA ILE A 164 4.41 9.43 -7.47
C ILE A 164 3.63 9.34 -8.79
N LEU A 165 3.12 10.46 -9.30
CA LEU A 165 2.46 10.50 -10.61
C LEU A 165 3.40 10.11 -11.76
N ARG A 166 4.62 10.64 -11.77
CA ARG A 166 5.63 10.31 -12.80
C ARG A 166 5.95 8.83 -12.82
N TRP A 167 6.09 8.22 -11.64
CA TRP A 167 6.25 6.78 -11.52
C TRP A 167 5.05 6.05 -12.12
N PHE A 168 3.83 6.39 -11.69
CA PHE A 168 2.63 5.72 -12.21
C PHE A 168 2.47 5.87 -13.73
N ASP A 169 2.70 7.04 -14.29
CA ASP A 169 2.59 7.29 -15.73
C ASP A 169 3.64 6.47 -16.53
N LYS A 170 4.85 6.29 -15.99
CA LYS A 170 5.89 5.44 -16.60
C LYS A 170 5.52 3.95 -16.61
N HIS A 171 4.85 3.46 -15.57
CA HIS A 171 4.57 2.03 -15.39
C HIS A 171 3.16 1.60 -15.83
N SER A 172 2.19 2.53 -15.91
CA SER A 172 0.82 2.26 -16.36
C SER A 172 0.69 2.03 -17.87
N ALA A 173 1.61 2.58 -18.68
CA ALA A 173 1.67 2.31 -20.12
C ALA A 173 2.02 0.84 -20.45
N VAL A 174 2.73 0.17 -19.55
CA VAL A 174 3.18 -1.22 -19.71
C VAL A 174 2.06 -2.21 -19.37
N ALA A 175 1.21 -1.90 -18.38
CA ALA A 175 0.09 -2.76 -17.98
C ALA A 175 -1.08 -2.72 -18.98
N ALA A 176 -1.32 -1.58 -19.64
CA ALA A 176 -2.39 -1.43 -20.64
C ALA A 176 -2.21 -2.31 -21.90
N GLY A 177 -0.98 -2.74 -22.20
CA GLY A 177 -0.66 -3.66 -23.31
C GLY A 177 -0.82 -5.15 -22.97
N ARG A 178 -1.23 -5.49 -21.75
CA ARG A 178 -1.45 -6.88 -21.28
C ARG A 178 -2.94 -7.28 -21.21
N ARG A 179 -3.86 -6.40 -21.61
CA ARG A 179 -5.31 -6.68 -21.70
C ARG A 179 -5.70 -7.21 -23.08
#